data_AF-A0A443VP23-F1
#
_entry.id   AF-A0A443VP23-F1
#
_cell.length_a   1.000
_cell.length_b   1.000
_cell.length_c   1.000
_cell.angle_alpha   90.00
_cell.angle_beta   90.00
_cell.angle_gamma   90.00
#
_symmetry.space_group_name_H-M   'P 1'
#
loop_
_entity.id
_entity.type
_entity.pdbx_description
1 polymer ?
#
loop_
_entity_poly.entity_id
_entity_poly.type
_entity_poly.pdbx_seq_one_letter_code
_entity_poly.pdbx_strand_id
1 'polypeptide(L)'
;MAGQRIDREKKTIRSMISLYQRRCPDAQADVERYQALNAYADKRLDKCVFGEEKPACKQCPVHCYQPAKREEMKQIMRWAGPRMLWRHPILTIRHLIDDRRPVPELPEKYRPKK
;
A
#
# COMPACT_ATOMS: atom_id res chain seq x y z
N MET A 1 -2.82 -17.67 7.08
CA MET A 1 -3.89 -17.00 6.32
C MET A 1 -3.71 -15.51 6.49
N ALA A 2 -3.71 -14.73 5.40
CA ALA A 2 -3.76 -13.26 5.53
C ALA A 2 -5.09 -12.90 6.20
N GLY A 3 -5.08 -12.02 7.20
CA GLY A 3 -6.31 -11.63 7.87
C GLY A 3 -7.03 -10.48 7.16
N GLN A 4 -8.16 -10.06 7.73
CA GLN A 4 -9.08 -9.10 7.14
C GLN A 4 -8.44 -7.73 6.87
N ARG A 5 -7.39 -7.34 7.62
CA ARG A 5 -6.63 -6.10 7.41
C ARG A 5 -5.79 -6.17 6.16
N ILE A 6 -4.97 -7.21 6.02
CA ILE A 6 -4.06 -7.36 4.87
C ILE A 6 -4.85 -7.45 3.56
N ASP A 7 -5.97 -8.18 3.54
CA ASP A 7 -6.81 -8.27 2.36
C ASP A 7 -7.44 -6.92 1.96
N ARG A 8 -7.76 -6.08 2.96
CA ARG A 8 -8.22 -4.71 2.70
C ARG A 8 -7.11 -3.86 2.11
N GLU A 9 -5.89 -3.92 2.64
CA GLU A 9 -4.74 -3.21 2.08
C GLU A 9 -4.45 -3.62 0.63
N LYS A 10 -4.52 -4.92 0.31
CA LYS A 10 -4.38 -5.42 -1.07
C LYS A 10 -5.43 -4.83 -2.00
N LYS A 11 -6.71 -4.85 -1.58
CA LYS A 11 -7.81 -4.23 -2.34
C LYS A 11 -7.59 -2.73 -2.54
N THR A 12 -7.15 -2.02 -1.50
CA THR A 12 -6.82 -0.58 -1.57
C THR A 12 -5.74 -0.32 -2.62
N ILE A 13 -4.60 -1.01 -2.53
CA ILE A 13 -3.48 -0.83 -3.47
C ILE A 13 -3.90 -1.17 -4.90
N ARG A 14 -4.59 -2.29 -5.10
CA ARG A 14 -5.08 -2.70 -6.43
C ARG A 14 -5.99 -1.64 -7.04
N SER A 15 -6.92 -1.08 -6.27
CA SER A 15 -7.78 0.01 -6.72
C SER A 15 -7.00 1.28 -7.04
N MET A 16 -6.01 1.64 -6.23
CA MET A 16 -5.16 2.81 -6.49
C MET A 16 -4.35 2.66 -7.79
N ILE A 17 -3.71 1.51 -8.00
CA ILE A 17 -2.93 1.22 -9.22
C ILE A 17 -3.84 1.25 -10.44
N SER A 18 -4.98 0.57 -10.40
CA SER A 18 -5.93 0.54 -11.51
C SER A 18 -6.50 1.92 -11.83
N LEU A 19 -6.76 2.74 -10.80
CA LEU A 19 -7.23 4.11 -10.99
C LEU A 19 -6.15 4.98 -11.65
N TYR A 20 -4.91 4.88 -11.17
CA TYR A 20 -3.77 5.60 -11.73
C TYR A 20 -3.55 5.24 -13.20
N GLN A 21 -3.43 3.95 -13.51
CA GLN A 21 -3.24 3.46 -14.87
C GLN A 21 -4.30 3.99 -15.85
N ARG A 22 -5.56 4.03 -15.45
CA ARG A 22 -6.68 4.36 -16.35
C ARG A 22 -6.94 5.85 -16.53
N ARG A 23 -6.47 6.68 -15.59
CA ARG A 23 -6.93 8.08 -15.47
C ARG A 23 -5.81 9.10 -15.24
N CYS A 24 -4.60 8.67 -14.90
CA CYS A 24 -3.48 9.58 -14.79
C CYS A 24 -2.94 9.89 -16.19
N PRO A 25 -2.86 11.17 -16.59
CA PRO A 25 -2.25 11.55 -17.87
C PRO A 25 -0.78 11.15 -17.97
N ASP A 26 -0.08 11.13 -16.83
CA ASP A 26 1.34 10.76 -16.74
C ASP A 26 1.56 9.23 -16.64
N ALA A 27 0.49 8.43 -16.67
CA ALA A 27 0.60 6.98 -16.66
C ALA A 27 1.16 6.49 -17.99
N GLN A 28 2.07 5.53 -17.92
CA GLN A 28 2.58 4.85 -19.11
C GLN A 28 1.50 3.90 -19.63
N ALA A 29 1.40 3.74 -20.95
CA ALA A 29 0.48 2.77 -21.56
C ALA A 29 1.00 1.33 -21.48
N ASP A 30 1.50 0.92 -20.31
CA ASP A 30 2.10 -0.40 -20.06
C ASP A 30 1.31 -1.14 -18.98
N VAL A 31 0.43 -2.04 -19.43
CA VAL A 31 -0.44 -2.82 -18.55
C VAL A 31 0.35 -3.83 -17.72
N GLU A 32 1.37 -4.46 -18.31
CA GLU A 32 2.17 -5.50 -17.67
C GLU A 32 2.96 -4.93 -16.49
N ARG A 33 3.49 -3.71 -16.64
CA ARG A 33 4.16 -2.98 -15.55
C ARG A 33 3.27 -2.80 -14.33
N TYR A 34 2.02 -2.38 -14.51
CA TYR A 34 1.09 -2.18 -13.38
C TYR A 34 0.63 -3.51 -12.77
N GLN A 35 0.44 -4.55 -13.59
CA GLN A 35 0.15 -5.89 -13.10
C GLN A 35 1.31 -6.43 -12.26
N ALA A 36 2.55 -6.30 -12.74
CA ALA A 36 3.75 -6.69 -12.03
C ALA A 36 3.92 -5.90 -10.72
N LEU A 37 3.63 -4.60 -10.73
CA LEU A 37 3.64 -3.76 -9.53
C LEU A 37 2.60 -4.23 -8.49
N ASN A 38 1.39 -4.57 -8.93
CA ASN A 38 0.35 -5.07 -8.04
C ASN A 38 0.72 -6.44 -7.44
N ALA A 39 1.19 -7.38 -8.27
CA ALA A 39 1.66 -8.69 -7.82
C ALA A 39 2.84 -8.56 -6.82
N TYR A 40 3.74 -7.62 -7.07
CA TYR A 40 4.82 -7.31 -6.14
C TYR A 40 4.29 -6.78 -4.79
N ALA A 41 3.33 -5.86 -4.82
CA ALA A 41 2.70 -5.32 -3.61
C ALA A 41 1.98 -6.40 -2.80
N ASP A 42 1.21 -7.26 -3.47
CA ASP A 42 0.49 -8.38 -2.85
C ASP A 42 1.47 -9.32 -2.13
N LYS A 43 2.55 -9.72 -2.81
CA LYS A 43 3.60 -10.58 -2.23
C LYS A 43 4.28 -9.97 -1.01
N ARG A 44 4.42 -8.63 -0.96
CA ARG A 44 4.98 -7.91 0.20
C ARG A 44 4.00 -7.82 1.36
N LEU A 45 2.71 -7.63 1.06
CA LEU A 45 1.65 -7.61 2.07
C LEU A 45 1.44 -9.00 2.70
N ASP A 46 1.53 -10.07 1.92
CA ASP A 46 1.47 -11.45 2.41
C ASP A 46 2.59 -11.79 3.40
N LYS A 47 3.75 -11.17 3.24
CA LYS A 47 4.93 -11.35 4.09
C LYS A 47 5.11 -10.20 5.07
N CYS A 48 4.06 -9.43 5.36
CA CYS A 48 4.17 -8.28 6.25
C CYS A 48 4.55 -8.74 7.66
N VAL A 49 5.61 -8.14 8.19
CA VAL A 49 6.12 -8.44 9.54
C VAL A 49 5.11 -8.11 10.65
N PHE A 50 4.25 -7.13 10.40
CA PHE A 50 3.22 -6.65 11.32
C PHE A 50 1.88 -7.39 11.15
N GLY A 51 1.69 -8.15 10.07
CA GLY A 51 0.44 -8.85 9.78
C GLY A 51 -0.79 -7.94 9.90
N GLU A 52 -1.73 -8.32 10.77
CA GLU A 52 -2.98 -7.57 11.01
C GLU A 52 -2.79 -6.26 11.77
N GLU A 53 -1.67 -6.10 12.47
CA GLU A 53 -1.32 -4.86 13.18
C GLU A 53 -0.59 -3.87 12.26
N LYS A 54 -0.54 -4.16 10.96
CA LYS A 54 0.15 -3.32 9.99
C LYS A 54 -0.28 -1.84 10.09
N PRO A 55 0.67 -0.91 10.34
CA PRO A 55 0.40 0.51 10.24
C PRO A 55 0.27 0.92 8.77
N ALA A 56 -0.24 2.14 8.55
CA ALA A 56 -0.30 2.74 7.22
C ALA A 56 1.06 2.68 6.51
N CYS A 57 1.05 2.38 5.21
CA CYS A 57 2.28 2.19 4.43
C CYS A 57 3.22 3.42 4.48
N LYS A 58 2.65 4.63 4.61
CA LYS A 58 3.40 5.89 4.75
C LYS A 58 4.22 5.98 6.04
N GLN A 59 3.71 5.42 7.13
CA GLN A 59 4.32 5.48 8.48
C GLN A 59 5.02 4.17 8.86
N CYS A 60 5.06 3.20 7.96
CA CYS A 60 5.66 1.91 8.21
C CYS A 60 7.17 2.06 8.50
N PRO A 61 7.67 1.58 9.66
CA PRO A 61 9.08 1.76 10.04
C PRO A 61 10.02 0.82 9.27
N VAL A 62 9.48 -0.17 8.55
CA VAL A 62 10.28 -1.10 7.73
C VAL A 62 10.33 -0.69 6.26
N HIS A 63 11.53 -0.81 5.68
CA HIS A 63 11.75 -0.65 4.25
C HIS A 63 11.35 -1.94 3.50
N CYS A 64 10.05 -2.08 3.25
CA CYS A 64 9.50 -3.28 2.60
C CYS A 64 9.65 -3.31 1.07
N TYR A 65 9.77 -2.14 0.42
CA TYR A 65 9.82 -2.02 -1.04
C TYR A 65 11.23 -1.66 -1.50
N GLN A 66 11.64 -2.21 -2.65
CA GLN A 66 12.84 -1.74 -3.35
C GLN A 66 12.71 -0.26 -3.70
N PRO A 67 13.79 0.54 -3.69
CA PRO A 67 13.73 1.99 -3.87
C PRO A 67 12.94 2.44 -5.11
N ALA A 68 13.19 1.82 -6.27
CA ALA A 68 12.48 2.13 -7.51
C ALA A 68 10.97 1.89 -7.43
N LYS A 69 10.56 0.72 -6.92
CA LYS A 69 9.14 0.37 -6.73
C LYS A 69 8.46 1.20 -5.65
N ARG A 70 9.22 1.64 -4.65
CA ARG A 70 8.72 2.53 -3.60
C ARG A 70 8.36 3.90 -4.17
N GLU A 71 9.20 4.46 -5.02
CA GLU A 71 8.96 5.77 -5.61
C GLU A 71 7.76 5.73 -6.57
N GLU A 72 7.70 4.68 -7.39
CA GLU A 72 6.54 4.40 -8.24
C GLU A 72 5.24 4.29 -7.41
N MET A 73 5.26 3.55 -6.30
CA MET A 73 4.07 3.43 -5.45
C MET A 73 3.71 4.75 -4.76
N LYS A 74 4.68 5.58 -4.35
CA LYS A 74 4.41 6.92 -3.79
C LYS A 74 3.73 7.82 -4.81
N GLN A 75 4.18 7.81 -6.07
CA GLN A 75 3.56 8.58 -7.14
C GLN A 75 2.09 8.17 -7.32
N ILE A 76 1.83 6.87 -7.37
CA ILE A 76 0.47 6.31 -7.44
C ILE A 76 -0.34 6.72 -6.22
N MET A 77 0.16 6.50 -4.99
CA MET A 77 -0.56 6.85 -3.76
C MET A 77 -0.87 8.36 -3.68
N ARG A 78 0.08 9.23 -4.06
CA ARG A 78 -0.10 10.69 -4.06
C ARG A 78 -1.18 11.13 -5.04
N TRP A 79 -1.24 10.51 -6.21
CA TRP A 79 -2.20 10.86 -7.24
C TRP A 79 -3.58 10.22 -7.02
N ALA A 80 -3.60 8.91 -6.73
CA ALA A 80 -4.80 8.10 -6.58
C ALA A 80 -5.46 8.26 -5.20
N GLY A 81 -4.70 8.56 -4.14
CA GLY A 81 -5.19 8.71 -2.76
C GLY A 81 -6.38 9.66 -2.62
N PRO A 82 -6.25 10.96 -2.97
CA PRO A 82 -7.37 11.91 -2.89
C PRO A 82 -8.51 11.57 -3.87
N ARG A 83 -8.19 10.87 -4.97
CA ARG A 83 -9.15 10.50 -6.03
C ARG A 83 -9.93 9.22 -5.72
N MET A 84 -9.43 8.38 -4.83
CA MET A 84 -10.15 7.21 -4.32
C MET A 84 -11.41 7.61 -3.55
N LEU A 85 -11.42 8.80 -2.89
CA LEU A 85 -12.56 9.30 -2.11
C LEU A 85 -13.85 9.39 -2.94
N TRP A 86 -13.71 9.72 -4.22
CA TRP A 86 -14.82 9.88 -5.15
C TRP A 86 -15.45 8.56 -5.61
N ARG A 87 -14.74 7.44 -5.46
CA ARG A 87 -15.14 6.14 -6.04
C ARG A 87 -15.36 5.06 -5.00
N HIS A 88 -14.61 5.13 -3.90
CA HIS A 88 -14.71 4.23 -2.77
C HIS A 88 -14.70 5.03 -1.46
N PRO A 89 -15.71 5.89 -1.21
CA PRO A 89 -15.71 6.83 -0.08
C PRO A 89 -15.51 6.14 1.27
N ILE A 90 -16.16 4.99 1.50
CA ILE A 90 -16.01 4.19 2.73
C ILE A 90 -14.58 3.67 2.91
N LEU A 91 -13.96 3.23 1.81
CA LEU A 91 -12.62 2.63 1.79
C LEU A 91 -11.55 3.70 2.00
N THR A 92 -11.74 4.89 1.44
CA THR A 92 -10.87 6.05 1.64
C THR A 92 -10.99 6.64 3.04
N ILE A 93 -12.21 6.78 3.59
CA ILE A 93 -12.39 7.26 4.96
C ILE A 93 -11.70 6.32 5.95
N ARG A 94 -11.85 5.00 5.79
CA ARG A 94 -11.12 4.01 6.62
C ARG A 94 -9.61 4.14 6.45
N HIS A 95 -9.10 4.24 5.22
CA HIS A 95 -7.67 4.42 4.96
C HIS A 95 -7.11 5.72 5.57
N LEU A 96 -7.87 6.82 5.55
CA LEU A 96 -7.49 8.08 6.18
C LEU A 96 -7.49 8.01 7.71
N ILE A 97 -8.41 7.25 8.31
CA ILE A 97 -8.40 6.97 9.75
C ILE A 97 -7.20 6.09 10.10
N ASP A 98 -6.87 5.14 9.25
CA ASP A 98 -5.72 4.25 9.41
C ASP A 98 -4.38 4.98 9.30
N ASP A 99 -4.28 6.01 8.45
CA ASP A 99 -3.15 6.94 8.37
C ASP A 99 -2.90 7.72 9.68
N ARG A 100 -3.88 7.75 10.60
CA ARG A 100 -3.75 8.39 11.91
C ARG A 100 -3.43 7.40 13.04
N ARG A 101 -3.31 6.09 12.76
CA ARG A 101 -2.98 5.12 13.80
C ARG A 101 -1.51 5.24 14.22
N PRO A 102 -1.20 5.15 15.52
CA PRO A 102 0.17 5.13 16.00
C PRO A 102 0.91 3.91 15.44
N VAL A 103 2.19 4.10 15.12
CA VAL A 103 3.05 3.02 14.61
C VAL A 103 3.29 2.02 15.73
N PRO A 104 2.93 0.74 15.57
CA PRO A 104 3.20 -0.28 16.59
C PRO A 104 4.70 -0.56 16.67
N GLU A 105 5.13 -1.06 17.83
CA GLU A 105 6.53 -1.47 18.00
C GLU A 105 6.92 -2.58 17.02
N LEU A 106 8.16 -2.54 16.52
CA LEU A 106 8.71 -3.60 15.69
C LEU A 106 8.67 -4.94 16.45
N PRO A 107 8.22 -6.05 15.82
CA PRO A 107 8.28 -7.37 16.45
C PRO A 107 9.71 -7.70 16.85
N GLU A 108 9.88 -8.34 18.01
CA GLU A 108 11.18 -8.61 18.63
C GLU A 108 12.18 -9.30 17.67
N LYS A 109 11.67 -10.23 16.85
CA LYS A 109 12.42 -10.93 15.78
C LYS A 109 13.06 -10.03 14.71
N TYR A 110 12.62 -8.78 14.56
CA TYR A 110 13.14 -7.81 13.60
C TYR A 110 13.82 -6.59 14.26
N ARG A 111 13.96 -6.59 15.59
CA ARG A 111 14.71 -5.55 16.29
C ARG A 111 16.21 -5.80 16.09
N PRO A 112 17.03 -4.77 15.83
CA PRO A 112 18.48 -4.94 15.83
C PRO A 112 18.91 -5.46 17.20
N LYS A 113 19.64 -6.57 17.23
CA LYS A 113 20.23 -7.08 18.48
C LYS A 113 21.20 -6.02 19.01
N LYS A 114 20.96 -5.58 20.23
CA LYS A 114 21.81 -4.63 20.94
C LYS A 114 23.07 -5.30 21.44
#